data_AF-A0A3D3XB38-F1
#
_entry.id   AF-A0A3D3XB38-F1
#
_cell.length_a   1.000
_cell.length_b   1.000
_cell.length_c   1.000
_cell.angle_alpha   90.00
_cell.angle_beta   90.00
_cell.angle_gamma   90.00
#
_symmetry.space_group_name_H-M   'P 1'
#
loop_
_entity.id
_entity.type
_entity.pdbx_description
1 polymer ?
#
loop_
_entity_poly.entity_id
_entity_poly.type
_entity_poly.pdbx_seq_one_letter_code
_entity_poly.pdbx_strand_id
1 'polypeptide(L)'
;GKAERFQALCDDMLYQMKRYFDPSITQPIIDMIRHPLDKFIHSKSNIFMKRLRKGRVVQGHGSLLPEHIHIQGETVRLLSPHEVYKKYSVLDAAHDVATLMVQLIVGGEPDLADHFLLKYKESSKDRDLDSILPAYQTYCALKYGVLTCEKKVALQDESLGTVALEYFNLATRFSRTISKG
;
A
#
# COMPACT_ATOMS: atom_id res chain seq x y z
N GLY A 1 -7.96 -7.09 6.25
CA GLY A 1 -8.63 -8.11 7.09
C GLY A 1 -9.65 -8.89 6.30
N LYS A 2 -10.79 -8.28 5.94
CA LYS A 2 -11.80 -8.87 5.04
C LYS A 2 -11.61 -8.39 3.61
N ALA A 3 -11.99 -9.21 2.63
CA ALA A 3 -11.83 -8.91 1.20
C ALA A 3 -12.70 -7.71 0.77
N GLU A 4 -13.96 -7.67 1.19
CA GLU A 4 -14.93 -6.63 0.83
C GLU A 4 -14.49 -5.26 1.35
N ARG A 5 -13.98 -5.22 2.59
CA ARG A 5 -13.43 -3.98 3.16
C ARG A 5 -12.19 -3.51 2.40
N PHE A 6 -11.33 -4.44 1.95
CA PHE A 6 -10.16 -4.08 1.16
C PHE A 6 -10.55 -3.58 -0.24
N GLN A 7 -11.57 -4.19 -0.85
CA GLN A 7 -12.12 -3.75 -2.13
C GLN A 7 -12.66 -2.33 -2.04
N ALA A 8 -13.50 -2.03 -1.03
CA ALA A 8 -14.05 -0.70 -0.84
C ALA A 8 -12.96 0.38 -0.67
N LEU A 9 -11.84 0.05 -0.01
CA LEU A 9 -10.70 0.96 0.10
C LEU A 9 -10.02 1.20 -1.25
N CYS A 10 -9.86 0.17 -2.07
CA CYS A 10 -9.30 0.30 -3.42
C CYS A 10 -10.23 1.12 -4.33
N ASP A 11 -11.54 0.85 -4.26
CA ASP A 11 -12.56 1.56 -5.03
C ASP A 11 -12.60 3.05 -4.71
N ASP A 12 -12.51 3.41 -3.43
CA ASP A 12 -12.43 4.82 -3.02
C ASP A 12 -11.21 5.50 -3.61
N MET A 13 -10.01 4.90 -3.51
CA MET A 13 -8.80 5.52 -4.08
C MET A 13 -8.85 5.63 -5.61
N LEU A 14 -9.38 4.63 -6.31
CA LEU A 14 -9.59 4.69 -7.76
C LEU A 14 -10.63 5.76 -8.15
N TYR A 15 -11.66 5.95 -7.32
CA TYR A 15 -12.64 7.02 -7.51
C TYR A 15 -12.02 8.41 -7.30
N GLN A 16 -11.26 8.60 -6.21
CA GLN A 16 -10.58 9.87 -5.94
C GLN A 16 -9.54 10.21 -7.02
N MET A 17 -8.80 9.23 -7.55
CA MET A 17 -7.81 9.43 -8.61
C MET A 17 -8.40 10.16 -9.85
N LYS A 18 -9.68 9.91 -10.18
CA LYS A 18 -10.37 10.55 -11.32
C LYS A 18 -10.48 12.08 -11.19
N ARG A 19 -10.32 12.62 -9.97
CA ARG A 19 -10.49 14.06 -9.70
C ARG A 19 -9.28 14.91 -10.08
N TYR A 20 -8.12 14.29 -10.31
CA TYR A 20 -6.85 15.00 -10.43
C TYR A 20 -6.23 15.03 -11.82
N PHE A 21 -6.68 14.19 -12.75
CA PHE A 21 -6.23 14.23 -14.14
C PHE A 21 -7.38 14.01 -15.11
N ASP A 22 -7.16 14.36 -16.37
CA ASP A 22 -8.14 14.22 -17.44
C ASP A 22 -8.65 12.77 -17.56
N PRO A 23 -9.98 12.55 -17.70
CA PRO A 23 -10.55 11.21 -17.87
C PRO A 23 -9.92 10.39 -19.00
N SER A 24 -9.52 11.03 -20.11
CA SER A 24 -8.87 10.36 -21.25
C SER A 24 -7.51 9.76 -20.90
N ILE A 25 -6.85 10.30 -19.87
CA ILE A 25 -5.55 9.83 -19.35
C ILE A 25 -5.75 8.84 -18.21
N THR A 26 -6.68 9.13 -17.28
CA THR A 26 -6.86 8.32 -16.07
C THR A 26 -7.59 7.01 -16.33
N GLN A 27 -8.56 6.98 -17.23
CA GLN A 27 -9.43 5.81 -17.40
C GLN A 27 -8.65 4.55 -17.81
N PRO A 28 -7.73 4.59 -18.79
CA PRO A 28 -6.89 3.43 -19.11
C PRO A 28 -6.05 2.95 -17.92
N ILE A 29 -5.44 3.86 -17.14
CA ILE A 29 -4.62 3.52 -15.98
C ILE A 29 -5.47 2.87 -14.88
N ILE A 30 -6.64 3.45 -14.60
CA ILE A 30 -7.61 2.91 -13.65
C ILE A 30 -8.01 1.49 -14.06
N ASP A 31 -8.31 1.26 -15.33
CA ASP A 31 -8.72 -0.07 -15.80
C ASP A 31 -7.57 -1.10 -15.67
N MET A 32 -6.34 -0.68 -15.97
CA MET A 32 -5.13 -1.51 -15.80
C MET A 32 -4.85 -1.89 -14.34
N ILE A 33 -5.30 -1.08 -13.38
CA ILE A 33 -5.14 -1.35 -11.94
C ILE A 33 -6.34 -2.12 -11.39
N ARG A 34 -7.56 -1.70 -11.75
CA ARG A 34 -8.83 -2.25 -11.27
C ARG A 34 -8.99 -3.71 -11.67
N HIS A 35 -8.75 -4.06 -12.94
CA HIS A 35 -9.03 -5.41 -13.41
C HIS A 35 -8.22 -6.50 -12.67
N PRO A 36 -6.89 -6.39 -12.48
CA PRO A 36 -6.13 -7.34 -11.68
C PRO A 36 -6.53 -7.37 -10.20
N LEU A 37 -6.82 -6.22 -9.59
CA LEU A 37 -7.27 -6.12 -8.20
C LEU A 37 -8.59 -6.84 -7.99
N ASP A 38 -9.61 -6.52 -8.80
CA ASP A 38 -10.92 -7.13 -8.70
C ASP A 38 -10.82 -8.64 -8.90
N LYS A 39 -10.09 -9.11 -9.91
CA LYS A 39 -9.87 -10.54 -10.14
C LYS A 39 -9.23 -11.22 -8.94
N PHE A 40 -8.24 -10.59 -8.31
CA PHE A 40 -7.59 -11.14 -7.11
C PHE A 40 -8.51 -11.20 -5.91
N ILE A 41 -9.21 -10.10 -5.62
CA ILE A 41 -10.11 -10.00 -4.48
C ILE A 41 -11.21 -11.08 -4.58
N HIS A 42 -11.79 -11.27 -5.77
CA HIS A 42 -12.81 -12.29 -6.02
C HIS A 42 -12.24 -13.72 -5.93
N SER A 43 -11.11 -14.00 -6.60
CA SER A 43 -10.56 -15.37 -6.69
C SER A 43 -9.82 -15.83 -5.44
N LYS A 44 -9.26 -14.91 -4.66
CA LYS A 44 -8.44 -15.19 -3.48
C LYS A 44 -9.09 -14.68 -2.19
N SER A 45 -10.42 -14.47 -2.14
CA SER A 45 -11.11 -14.05 -0.90
C SER A 45 -10.73 -14.88 0.33
N ASN A 46 -10.48 -16.17 0.14
CA ASN A 46 -9.98 -17.09 1.18
C ASN A 46 -8.63 -16.71 1.80
N ILE A 47 -7.74 -16.00 1.08
CA ILE A 47 -6.46 -15.56 1.62
C ILE A 47 -6.67 -14.57 2.77
N PHE A 48 -7.61 -13.63 2.62
CA PHE A 48 -7.96 -12.66 3.66
C PHE A 48 -8.44 -13.35 4.94
N MET A 49 -9.28 -14.38 4.81
CA MET A 49 -9.72 -15.18 5.96
C MET A 49 -8.59 -16.03 6.55
N LYS A 50 -7.68 -16.54 5.72
CA LYS A 50 -6.48 -17.25 6.19
C LYS A 50 -5.56 -16.33 6.99
N ARG A 51 -5.34 -15.09 6.54
CA ARG A 51 -4.58 -14.04 7.25
C ARG A 51 -5.17 -13.82 8.65
N LEU A 52 -6.49 -13.64 8.73
CA LEU A 52 -7.19 -13.43 10.00
C LEU A 52 -6.99 -14.62 10.95
N ARG A 53 -7.22 -15.85 10.48
CA ARG A 53 -7.05 -17.08 11.28
C ARG A 53 -5.61 -17.29 11.76
N LYS A 54 -4.62 -16.86 10.98
CA LYS A 54 -3.20 -16.94 11.33
C LYS A 54 -2.72 -15.79 12.22
N GLY A 55 -3.63 -14.95 12.74
CA GLY A 55 -3.27 -13.84 13.63
C GLY A 55 -2.48 -12.74 12.93
N ARG A 56 -2.64 -12.60 11.61
CA ARG A 56 -1.90 -11.61 10.81
C ARG A 56 -2.61 -10.28 10.65
N VAL A 57 -3.86 -10.19 11.11
CA VAL A 57 -4.55 -8.94 11.36
C VAL A 57 -4.23 -8.55 12.80
N VAL A 58 -3.42 -7.51 12.96
CA VAL A 58 -2.79 -7.12 14.23
C VAL A 58 -3.03 -5.64 14.49
N GLN A 59 -2.81 -5.19 15.73
CA GLN A 59 -2.64 -3.76 16.01
C GLN A 59 -1.25 -3.35 15.52
N GLY A 60 -1.17 -2.94 14.26
CA GLY A 60 0.04 -2.45 13.59
C GLY A 60 0.18 -0.93 13.66
N HIS A 61 1.11 -0.41 12.88
CA HIS A 61 1.36 1.01 12.75
C HIS A 61 0.24 1.71 11.96
N GLY A 62 -0.30 1.05 10.94
CA GLY A 62 -1.38 1.56 10.09
C GLY A 62 -0.97 2.61 9.05
N SER A 63 0.30 3.01 9.05
CA SER A 63 0.91 3.96 8.10
C SER A 63 2.42 4.01 8.34
N LEU A 64 3.11 2.89 8.18
CA LEU A 64 4.55 2.78 8.47
C LEU A 64 5.39 3.57 7.43
N LEU A 65 5.60 4.85 7.69
CA LEU A 65 6.42 5.75 6.88
C LEU A 65 7.87 5.76 7.38
N PRO A 66 8.87 6.00 6.50
CA PRO A 66 10.27 6.15 6.93
C PRO A 66 10.46 7.18 8.05
N GLU A 67 9.77 8.33 7.97
CA GLU A 67 9.83 9.40 8.97
C GLU A 67 9.33 9.01 10.38
N HIS A 68 8.61 7.90 10.51
CA HIS A 68 8.14 7.36 11.79
C HIS A 68 9.15 6.39 12.45
N ILE A 69 10.25 6.07 11.75
CA ILE A 69 11.28 5.13 12.21
C ILE A 69 12.43 5.92 12.81
N HIS A 70 12.57 5.86 14.13
CA HIS A 70 13.64 6.54 14.85
C HIS A 70 14.66 5.53 15.38
N ILE A 71 15.93 5.75 15.04
CA ILE A 71 17.03 4.87 15.44
C ILE A 71 17.91 5.62 16.44
N GLN A 72 18.09 5.06 17.63
CA GLN A 72 18.97 5.58 18.68
C GLN A 72 19.87 4.45 19.19
N GLY A 73 21.11 4.39 18.70
CA GLY A 73 22.00 3.25 18.95
C GLY A 73 21.37 1.96 18.40
N GLU A 74 21.20 0.96 19.27
CA GLU A 74 20.55 -0.32 18.94
C GLU A 74 19.01 -0.27 19.09
N THR A 75 18.46 0.84 19.57
CA THR A 75 17.01 0.97 19.78
C THR A 75 16.33 1.50 18.52
N VAL A 76 15.36 0.75 18.00
CA VAL A 76 14.44 1.22 16.95
C VAL A 76 13.09 1.54 17.59
N ARG A 77 12.60 2.76 17.40
CA ARG A 77 11.27 3.21 17.84
C ARG A 77 10.40 3.53 16.63
N LEU A 78 9.17 3.03 16.65
CA LEU A 78 8.16 3.27 15.63
C LEU A 78 7.07 4.15 16.23
N LEU A 79 6.98 5.42 15.82
CA LEU A 79 5.99 6.36 16.36
C LEU A 79 4.78 6.41 15.43
N SER A 80 3.68 5.76 15.83
CA SER A 80 2.46 5.75 15.02
C SER A 80 1.47 6.85 15.41
N PRO A 81 1.05 7.73 14.49
CA PRO A 81 -0.03 8.68 14.74
C PRO A 81 -1.41 8.00 14.84
N HIS A 82 -1.50 6.71 14.50
CA HIS A 82 -2.75 5.95 14.44
C HIS A 82 -2.92 4.94 15.58
N GLU A 83 -1.94 4.80 16.48
CA GLU A 83 -1.90 3.74 17.50
C GLU A 83 -3.19 3.69 18.34
N VAL A 84 -3.73 4.86 18.69
CA VAL A 84 -4.94 5.02 19.52
C VAL A 84 -6.24 4.68 18.75
N TYR A 85 -6.26 4.85 17.44
CA TYR A 85 -7.46 4.69 16.62
C TYR A 85 -7.51 3.29 16.01
N LYS A 86 -8.14 2.34 16.72
CA LYS A 86 -8.26 0.92 16.30
C LYS A 86 -8.72 0.72 14.85
N LYS A 87 -9.58 1.59 14.32
CA LYS A 87 -10.03 1.52 12.92
C LYS A 87 -8.90 1.67 11.89
N TYR A 88 -7.80 2.32 12.28
CA TYR A 88 -6.61 2.60 11.49
C TYR A 88 -5.40 1.76 11.90
N SER A 89 -5.32 1.28 13.15
CA SER A 89 -4.21 0.44 13.62
C SER A 89 -4.49 -1.07 13.54
N VAL A 90 -5.74 -1.52 13.62
CA VAL A 90 -6.07 -2.96 13.48
C VAL A 90 -6.21 -3.34 12.00
N LEU A 91 -5.09 -3.71 11.38
CA LEU A 91 -4.98 -4.01 9.96
C LEU A 91 -4.18 -5.30 9.73
N ASP A 92 -4.22 -5.76 8.50
CA ASP A 92 -3.35 -6.84 8.06
C ASP A 92 -1.89 -6.34 8.07
N ALA A 93 -0.96 -7.08 8.68
CA ALA A 93 0.45 -6.68 8.76
C ALA A 93 1.09 -6.42 7.38
N ALA A 94 0.58 -7.05 6.32
CA ALA A 94 1.04 -6.81 4.95
C ALA A 94 0.77 -5.36 4.49
N HIS A 95 -0.19 -4.65 5.09
CA HIS A 95 -0.44 -3.23 4.81
C HIS A 95 0.74 -2.35 5.26
N ASP A 96 1.31 -2.58 6.44
CA ASP A 96 2.45 -1.80 6.92
C ASP A 96 3.71 -2.14 6.12
N VAL A 97 3.92 -3.41 5.79
CA VAL A 97 5.01 -3.85 4.90
C VAL A 97 4.90 -3.15 3.54
N ALA A 98 3.71 -3.20 2.91
CA ALA A 98 3.45 -2.56 1.63
C ALA A 98 3.67 -1.04 1.70
N THR A 99 3.21 -0.40 2.78
CA THR A 99 3.37 1.05 2.97
C THR A 99 4.84 1.42 2.98
N LEU A 100 5.66 0.79 3.84
CA LEU A 100 7.07 1.12 3.92
C LEU A 100 7.79 0.86 2.60
N MET A 101 7.54 -0.28 1.94
CA MET A 101 8.14 -0.59 0.65
C MET A 101 7.80 0.45 -0.42
N VAL A 102 6.52 0.83 -0.54
CA VAL A 102 6.07 1.83 -1.52
C VAL A 102 6.74 3.19 -1.26
N GLN A 103 6.86 3.59 0.01
CA GLN A 103 7.51 4.85 0.38
C GLN A 103 9.01 4.83 0.10
N LEU A 104 9.70 3.72 0.37
CA LEU A 104 11.12 3.58 0.07
C LEU A 104 11.38 3.62 -1.44
N ILE A 105 10.55 2.93 -2.24
CA ILE A 105 10.71 2.91 -3.71
C ILE A 105 10.53 4.31 -4.30
N VAL A 106 9.49 5.05 -3.88
CA VAL A 106 9.28 6.45 -4.34
C VAL A 106 10.32 7.40 -3.75
N GLY A 107 10.86 7.10 -2.57
CA GLY A 107 12.00 7.82 -1.98
C GLY A 107 13.35 7.55 -2.66
N GLY A 108 13.41 6.71 -3.70
CA GLY A 108 14.64 6.40 -4.43
C GLY A 108 15.47 5.26 -3.85
N GLU A 109 14.91 4.48 -2.92
CA GLU A 109 15.60 3.43 -2.16
C GLU A 109 15.00 2.01 -2.41
N PRO A 110 14.91 1.53 -3.67
CA PRO A 110 14.29 0.24 -3.98
C PRO A 110 15.06 -0.95 -3.39
N ASP A 111 16.40 -0.90 -3.36
CA ASP A 111 17.24 -1.97 -2.80
C ASP A 111 16.99 -2.13 -1.28
N LEU A 112 16.73 -1.02 -0.59
CA LEU A 112 16.35 -1.03 0.82
C LEU A 112 14.95 -1.60 1.02
N ALA A 113 14.00 -1.31 0.13
CA ALA A 113 12.66 -1.91 0.16
C ALA A 113 12.72 -3.44 0.03
N ASP A 114 13.54 -3.94 -0.89
CA ASP A 114 13.74 -5.38 -1.10
C ASP A 114 14.47 -6.03 0.09
N HIS A 115 15.49 -5.37 0.64
CA HIS A 115 16.18 -5.82 1.84
C HIS A 115 15.24 -5.90 3.04
N PHE A 116 14.41 -4.88 3.24
CA PHE A 116 13.39 -4.87 4.29
C PHE A 116 12.41 -6.04 4.13
N LEU A 117 11.89 -6.27 2.92
CA LEU A 117 10.97 -7.39 2.68
C LEU A 117 11.62 -8.73 3.00
N LEU A 118 12.86 -8.94 2.57
CA LEU A 118 13.63 -10.16 2.86
C LEU A 118 13.72 -10.39 4.38
N LYS A 119 14.17 -9.38 5.13
CA LYS A 119 14.29 -9.47 6.60
C LYS A 119 12.96 -9.64 7.31
N TYR A 120 11.90 -9.01 6.80
CA TYR A 120 10.56 -9.19 7.34
C TYR A 120 10.09 -10.62 7.15
N LYS A 121 10.30 -11.23 5.97
CA LYS A 121 9.90 -12.62 5.69
C LYS A 121 10.66 -13.62 6.56
N GLU A 122 11.98 -13.45 6.69
CA GLU A 122 12.83 -14.28 7.57
C GLU A 122 12.33 -14.25 9.02
N SER A 123 12.07 -13.06 9.55
CA SER A 123 11.68 -12.86 10.95
C SER A 123 10.24 -13.30 11.24
N SER A 124 9.30 -12.91 10.38
CA SER A 124 7.86 -13.13 10.59
C SER A 124 7.40 -14.54 10.24
N LYS A 125 8.20 -15.29 9.45
CA LYS A 125 7.87 -16.61 8.89
C LYS A 125 6.52 -16.62 8.16
N ASP A 126 6.14 -15.48 7.57
CA ASP A 126 4.85 -15.28 6.90
C ASP A 126 4.83 -15.88 5.49
N ARG A 127 4.54 -17.17 5.42
CA ARG A 127 4.50 -17.93 4.15
C ARG A 127 3.42 -17.47 3.17
N ASP A 128 2.44 -16.69 3.63
CA ASP A 128 1.33 -16.22 2.79
C ASP A 128 1.56 -14.78 2.30
N LEU A 129 2.63 -14.10 2.74
CA LEU A 129 2.87 -12.69 2.44
C LEU A 129 2.98 -12.44 0.93
N ASP A 130 3.77 -13.25 0.21
CA ASP A 130 3.98 -13.08 -1.23
C ASP A 130 2.67 -13.13 -2.03
N SER A 131 1.68 -13.88 -1.54
CA SER A 131 0.39 -14.04 -2.21
C SER A 131 -0.55 -12.83 -2.05
N ILE A 132 -0.31 -11.96 -1.07
CA ILE A 132 -1.20 -10.83 -0.75
C ILE A 132 -0.52 -9.47 -0.86
N LEU A 133 0.80 -9.44 -0.73
CA LEU A 133 1.59 -8.22 -0.70
C LEU A 133 1.43 -7.36 -1.97
N PRO A 134 1.43 -7.91 -3.20
CA PRO A 134 1.20 -7.10 -4.40
C PRO A 134 -0.12 -6.31 -4.39
N ALA A 135 -1.18 -6.89 -3.82
CA ALA A 135 -2.47 -6.21 -3.71
C ALA A 135 -2.37 -5.03 -2.73
N TYR A 136 -1.76 -5.23 -1.55
CA TYR A 136 -1.54 -4.14 -0.60
C TYR A 136 -0.57 -3.07 -1.14
N GLN A 137 0.48 -3.46 -1.87
CA GLN A 137 1.40 -2.50 -2.51
C GLN A 137 0.67 -1.65 -3.55
N THR A 138 -0.19 -2.26 -4.37
CA THR A 138 -1.03 -1.54 -5.33
C THR A 138 -1.94 -0.54 -4.61
N TYR A 139 -2.62 -0.97 -3.55
CA TYR A 139 -3.47 -0.09 -2.74
C TYR A 139 -2.69 1.05 -2.09
N CYS A 140 -1.55 0.78 -1.46
CA CYS A 140 -0.72 1.81 -0.84
C CYS A 140 -0.23 2.82 -1.89
N ALA A 141 0.23 2.35 -3.06
CA ALA A 141 0.63 3.24 -4.14
C ALA A 141 -0.51 4.12 -4.63
N LEU A 142 -1.73 3.59 -4.81
CA LEU A 142 -2.92 4.39 -5.11
C LEU A 142 -3.20 5.44 -4.03
N LYS A 143 -3.21 5.02 -2.76
CA LYS A 143 -3.49 5.88 -1.61
C LYS A 143 -2.52 7.06 -1.54
N TYR A 144 -1.22 6.80 -1.62
CA TYR A 144 -0.22 7.87 -1.55
C TYR A 144 -0.19 8.73 -2.82
N GLY A 145 -0.49 8.17 -3.99
CA GLY A 145 -0.70 8.98 -5.21
C GLY A 145 -1.82 10.00 -5.03
N VAL A 146 -2.98 9.57 -4.53
CA VAL A 146 -4.13 10.45 -4.23
C VAL A 146 -3.78 11.48 -3.16
N LEU A 147 -3.18 11.07 -2.03
CA LEU A 147 -2.78 12.00 -0.97
C LEU A 147 -1.75 13.03 -1.45
N THR A 148 -0.83 12.64 -2.33
CA THR A 148 0.13 13.57 -2.94
C THR A 148 -0.58 14.56 -3.87
N CYS A 149 -1.60 14.13 -4.63
CA CYS A 149 -2.44 15.06 -5.40
C CYS A 149 -3.22 16.04 -4.49
N GLU A 150 -3.77 15.57 -3.37
CA GLU A 150 -4.42 16.44 -2.39
C GLU A 150 -3.44 17.48 -1.83
N LYS A 151 -2.23 17.04 -1.46
CA LYS A 151 -1.16 17.91 -0.97
C LYS A 151 -0.73 18.92 -2.04
N LYS A 152 -0.60 18.48 -3.29
CA LYS A 152 -0.31 19.35 -4.46
C LYS A 152 -1.30 20.52 -4.52
N VAL A 153 -2.60 20.22 -4.46
CA VAL A 153 -3.67 21.24 -4.52
C VAL A 153 -3.63 22.15 -3.29
N ALA A 154 -3.51 21.57 -2.09
CA ALA A 154 -3.51 22.33 -0.84
C ALA A 154 -2.33 23.29 -0.71
N LEU A 155 -1.14 22.91 -1.21
CA LEU A 155 0.09 23.70 -1.13
C LEU A 155 0.38 24.51 -2.40
N GLN A 156 -0.38 24.33 -3.47
CA GLN A 156 -0.11 24.90 -4.80
C GLN A 156 1.31 24.57 -5.32
N ASP A 157 1.80 23.37 -5.00
CA ASP A 157 3.14 22.91 -5.36
C ASP A 157 3.08 21.94 -6.54
N GLU A 158 3.32 22.46 -7.75
CA GLU A 158 3.28 21.68 -8.98
C GLU A 158 4.30 20.53 -9.04
N SER A 159 5.39 20.59 -8.27
CA SER A 159 6.42 19.54 -8.25
C SER A 159 5.87 18.20 -7.74
N LEU A 160 4.85 18.24 -6.88
CA LEU A 160 4.18 17.05 -6.35
C LEU A 160 3.38 16.29 -7.42
N GLY A 161 3.10 16.91 -8.57
CA GLY A 161 2.46 16.24 -9.71
C GLY A 161 3.28 15.06 -10.25
N THR A 162 4.60 15.25 -10.38
CA THR A 162 5.52 14.18 -10.83
C THR A 162 5.57 13.04 -9.81
N VAL A 163 5.65 13.37 -8.52
CA VAL A 163 5.66 12.38 -7.43
C VAL A 163 4.35 11.58 -7.39
N ALA A 164 3.19 12.23 -7.59
CA ALA A 164 1.92 11.53 -7.68
C ALA A 164 1.88 10.55 -8.86
N LEU A 165 2.42 10.95 -10.01
CA LEU A 165 2.51 10.09 -11.18
C LEU A 165 3.40 8.87 -10.95
N GLU A 166 4.51 9.02 -10.22
CA GLU A 166 5.37 7.90 -9.81
C GLU A 166 4.60 6.87 -8.98
N TYR A 167 3.78 7.32 -8.02
CA TYR A 167 2.90 6.43 -7.27
C TYR A 167 1.91 5.67 -8.17
N PHE A 168 1.25 6.33 -9.12
CA PHE A 168 0.29 5.65 -10.01
C PHE A 168 0.97 4.68 -10.98
N ASN A 169 2.17 5.01 -11.46
CA ASN A 169 3.00 4.08 -12.24
C ASN A 169 3.38 2.86 -11.40
N LEU A 170 3.74 3.06 -10.14
CA LEU A 170 4.08 1.99 -9.21
C LEU A 170 2.86 1.11 -8.90
N ALA A 171 1.67 1.69 -8.72
CA ALA A 171 0.41 0.95 -8.57
C ALA A 171 0.14 0.06 -9.80
N THR A 172 0.34 0.58 -11.00
CA THR A 172 0.20 -0.18 -12.26
C THR A 172 1.21 -1.32 -12.37
N ARG A 173 2.44 -1.13 -11.89
CA ARG A 173 3.47 -2.19 -11.86
C ARG A 173 3.09 -3.31 -10.90
N PHE A 174 2.67 -2.97 -9.68
CA PHE A 174 2.25 -3.96 -8.69
C PHE A 174 0.95 -4.67 -9.08
N SER A 175 -0.02 -3.99 -9.70
CA SER A 175 -1.26 -4.63 -10.12
C SER A 175 -1.01 -5.79 -11.08
N ARG A 176 0.00 -5.66 -11.95
CA ARG A 176 0.42 -6.72 -12.90
C ARG A 176 1.06 -7.93 -12.22
N THR A 177 1.64 -7.78 -11.04
CA THR A 177 2.27 -8.90 -10.31
C THR A 177 1.26 -9.68 -9.46
N ILE A 178 0.11 -9.09 -9.13
CA ILE A 178 -1.00 -9.76 -8.44
C ILE A 178 -1.44 -11.04 -9.15
N SER A 179 -1.45 -11.04 -10.50
CA SER A 179 -1.96 -12.16 -11.30
C SER A 179 -0.99 -13.34 -11.44
N LYS A 180 0.24 -13.24 -10.91
CA LYS A 180 1.29 -14.26 -11.06
C LYS A 180 1.41 -15.22 -9.86
N GLY A 181 0.47 -15.21 -8.90
CA GLY A 181 0.51 -16.02 -7.68
C GLY A 181 -0.79 -16.75 -7.31
#